data_AF-A0A2S8BKJ7-F1
#
_entry.id   AF-A0A2S8BKJ7-F1
#
_cell.length_a   1.000
_cell.length_b   1.000
_cell.length_c   1.000
_cell.angle_alpha   90.00
_cell.angle_beta   90.00
_cell.angle_gamma   90.00
#
_symmetry.space_group_name_H-M   'P 1'
#
loop_
_entity.id
_entity.type
_entity.pdbx_description
1 polymer ?
#
loop_
_entity_poly.entity_id
_entity_poly.type
_entity_poly.pdbx_seq_one_letter_code
_entity_poly.pdbx_strand_id
1 'polypeptide(L)'
;MAAQIGTALLLADEAGTNATHRDALNNPEFGTTLVTRAFSGRYARGLANNFTRFLDDVAPLGYPEVHHMTSPIRRAAVATDDPHGTNLWAGTAFASARTGKAADIVASLV
;
A
#
# COMPACT_ATOMS: atom_id res chain seq x y z
N MET A 1 8.54 -24.08 -11.86
CA MET A 1 7.82 -23.52 -10.70
C MET A 1 7.18 -22.22 -11.13
N ALA A 2 6.12 -21.76 -10.47
CA ALA A 2 5.47 -20.49 -10.77
C ALA A 2 5.31 -19.68 -9.48
N ALA A 3 5.28 -18.36 -9.59
CA ALA A 3 5.09 -17.43 -8.48
C ALA A 3 4.11 -16.31 -8.87
N GLN A 4 3.41 -15.76 -7.88
CA GLN A 4 2.62 -14.54 -8.03
C GLN A 4 3.36 -13.38 -7.34
N ILE A 5 3.54 -12.28 -8.06
CA ILE A 5 4.24 -11.08 -7.56
C ILE A 5 3.30 -9.87 -7.60
N GLY A 6 3.29 -9.10 -6.51
CA GLY A 6 2.51 -7.86 -6.39
C GLY A 6 3.41 -6.67 -6.12
N THR A 7 3.98 -6.62 -4.92
CA THR A 7 4.82 -5.51 -4.44
C THR A 7 5.95 -5.13 -5.40
N ALA A 8 6.60 -6.12 -6.03
CA ALA A 8 7.69 -5.89 -6.97
C ALA A 8 7.29 -5.02 -8.18
N LEU A 9 6.00 -5.04 -8.55
CA LEU A 9 5.47 -4.33 -9.71
C LEU A 9 4.80 -3.00 -9.33
N LEU A 10 4.74 -2.62 -8.04
CA LEU A 10 4.07 -1.39 -7.62
C LEU A 10 4.72 -0.12 -8.16
N LEU A 11 6.02 -0.18 -8.47
CA LEU A 11 6.80 0.92 -9.03
C LEU A 11 7.00 0.81 -10.56
N ALA A 12 6.46 -0.22 -11.22
CA ALA A 12 6.59 -0.40 -12.66
C ALA A 12 5.94 0.76 -13.44
N ASP A 13 6.46 1.11 -14.62
CA ASP A 13 5.96 2.26 -15.41
C ASP A 13 4.46 2.11 -15.76
N GLU A 14 3.99 0.88 -15.93
CA GLU A 14 2.61 0.53 -16.27
C GLU A 14 1.67 0.49 -15.05
N ALA A 15 2.21 0.55 -13.83
CA ALA A 15 1.40 0.42 -12.61
C ALA A 15 0.61 1.70 -12.31
N GLY A 16 -0.71 1.55 -12.15
CA GLY A 16 -1.64 2.60 -11.72
C GLY A 16 -1.50 3.03 -10.25
N THR A 17 -0.39 2.72 -9.60
CA THR A 17 -0.04 3.18 -8.25
C THR A 17 0.10 4.70 -8.28
N ASN A 18 -0.68 5.42 -7.46
CA ASN A 18 -0.62 6.88 -7.38
C ASN A 18 0.74 7.37 -6.85
N ALA A 19 1.06 8.65 -7.11
CA ALA A 19 2.33 9.27 -6.72
C ALA A 19 2.59 9.17 -5.21
N THR A 20 1.59 9.50 -4.38
CA THR A 20 1.67 9.41 -2.92
C THR A 20 2.14 8.04 -2.42
N HIS A 21 1.63 6.95 -3.01
CA HIS A 21 2.03 5.58 -2.65
C HIS A 21 3.41 5.23 -3.22
N ARG A 22 3.74 5.66 -4.45
CA ARG A 22 5.09 5.47 -5.02
C ARG A 22 6.16 6.15 -4.19
N ASP A 23 5.91 7.36 -3.73
CA ASP A 23 6.83 8.14 -2.89
C ASP A 23 6.99 7.48 -1.53
N ALA A 24 5.89 7.00 -0.93
CA ALA A 24 5.93 6.30 0.35
C ALA A 24 6.77 5.00 0.31
N LEU A 25 6.77 4.26 -0.81
CA LEU A 25 7.56 3.03 -0.96
C LEU A 25 9.08 3.27 -0.88
N ASN A 26 9.55 4.49 -1.18
CA ASN A 26 10.96 4.87 -1.14
C ASN A 26 11.31 5.82 0.01
N ASN A 27 10.32 6.27 0.78
CA ASN A 27 10.52 7.22 1.86
C ASN A 27 10.93 6.48 3.15
N PRO A 28 12.08 6.83 3.78
CA PRO A 28 12.57 6.22 5.02
C PRO A 28 11.58 6.29 6.20
N GLU A 29 10.65 7.24 6.18
CA GLU A 29 9.58 7.34 7.18
C GLU A 29 8.71 6.07 7.23
N PHE A 30 8.47 5.43 6.08
CA PHE A 30 7.61 4.26 5.95
C PHE A 30 8.42 2.95 5.94
N GLY A 31 9.37 2.81 6.86
CA GLY A 31 10.33 1.70 6.89
C GLY A 31 9.79 0.32 7.30
N THR A 32 8.51 0.19 7.64
CA THR A 32 7.92 -1.07 8.15
C THR A 32 6.53 -1.34 7.58
N THR A 33 6.16 -2.63 7.55
CA THR A 33 4.78 -3.04 7.22
C THR A 33 4.09 -3.65 8.44
N LEU A 34 2.78 -3.54 8.48
CA LEU A 34 1.92 -4.24 9.45
C LEU A 34 0.70 -4.88 8.76
N VAL A 35 -0.01 -5.73 9.50
CA VAL A 35 -1.30 -6.27 9.08
C VAL A 35 -2.39 -5.49 9.80
N THR A 36 -3.24 -4.81 9.04
CA THR A 36 -4.28 -3.90 9.55
C THR A 36 -5.64 -4.25 8.96
N ARG A 37 -6.71 -3.92 9.69
CA ARG A 37 -8.09 -3.92 9.21
C ARG A 37 -8.67 -2.50 9.11
N ALA A 38 -7.92 -1.46 9.48
CA ALA A 38 -8.40 -0.08 9.60
C ALA A 38 -8.99 0.48 8.30
N PHE A 39 -8.40 0.16 7.15
CA PHE A 39 -8.85 0.70 5.86
C PHE A 39 -10.03 -0.03 5.24
N SER A 40 -10.33 -1.27 5.64
CA SER A 40 -11.28 -2.09 4.87
C SER A 40 -12.20 -2.97 5.71
N GLY A 41 -11.91 -3.14 7.00
CA GLY A 41 -12.59 -4.11 7.86
C GLY A 41 -12.15 -5.55 7.61
N ARG A 42 -11.14 -5.78 6.76
CA ARG A 42 -10.50 -7.07 6.50
C ARG A 42 -8.99 -6.91 6.62
N TYR A 43 -8.32 -7.91 7.19
CA TYR A 43 -6.87 -7.91 7.32
C TYR A 43 -6.17 -7.80 5.95
N ALA A 44 -5.29 -6.80 5.83
CA ALA A 44 -4.43 -6.55 4.69
C ALA A 44 -3.08 -6.00 5.16
N ARG A 45 -2.03 -6.21 4.37
CA ARG A 45 -0.68 -5.75 4.71
C ARG A 45 -0.32 -4.47 3.95
N GLY A 46 0.16 -3.47 4.68
CA GLY A 46 0.65 -2.21 4.12
C GLY A 46 1.74 -1.57 4.97
N LEU A 47 2.32 -0.49 4.45
CA LEU A 47 3.24 0.37 5.17
C LEU A 47 2.53 0.97 6.40
N ALA A 48 3.25 1.04 7.52
CA ALA A 48 2.73 1.65 8.74
C ALA A 48 2.54 3.16 8.56
N ASN A 49 1.38 3.71 8.92
CA ASN A 49 1.14 5.15 8.86
C ASN A 49 0.27 5.65 10.01
N ASN A 50 -0.05 6.95 10.03
CA ASN A 50 -0.82 7.52 11.14
C ASN A 50 -2.24 6.95 11.17
N PHE A 51 -2.89 6.71 10.02
CA PHE A 51 -4.23 6.12 9.98
C PHE A 51 -4.27 4.76 10.68
N THR A 52 -3.31 3.86 10.40
CA THR A 52 -3.23 2.57 11.11
C THR A 52 -2.90 2.75 12.58
N ARG A 53 -1.99 3.67 12.93
CA ARG A 53 -1.62 3.97 14.33
C ARG A 53 -2.82 4.42 15.16
N PHE A 54 -3.71 5.22 14.58
CA PHE A 54 -4.87 5.77 15.29
C PHE A 54 -6.06 4.80 15.35
N LEU A 55 -6.22 3.92 14.37
CA LEU A 55 -7.48 3.20 14.17
C LEU A 55 -7.39 1.68 14.35
N ASP A 56 -6.21 1.06 14.39
CA ASP A 56 -6.10 -0.40 14.45
C ASP A 56 -6.80 -1.03 15.66
N ASP A 57 -6.72 -0.38 16.83
CA ASP A 57 -7.32 -0.88 18.08
C ASP A 57 -8.85 -0.82 18.06
N VAL A 58 -9.43 0.10 17.28
CA VAL A 58 -10.89 0.38 17.29
C VAL A 58 -11.61 -0.04 16.01
N ALA A 59 -10.89 -0.21 14.89
CA ALA A 59 -11.48 -0.57 13.61
C ALA A 59 -12.18 -1.93 13.71
N PRO A 60 -13.45 -2.11 13.30
CA PRO A 60 -14.12 -3.40 13.41
C PRO A 60 -13.70 -4.38 12.30
N LEU A 61 -14.05 -5.66 12.46
CA LEU A 61 -14.14 -6.57 11.32
C LEU A 61 -15.48 -6.30 10.62
N GLY A 62 -15.45 -5.87 9.37
CA GLY A 62 -16.64 -5.35 8.68
C GLY A 62 -16.35 -4.96 7.24
N TYR A 63 -15.98 -5.95 6.43
CA TYR A 63 -15.79 -5.75 4.99
C TYR A 63 -17.07 -6.14 4.24
N PRO A 64 -17.57 -5.31 3.29
CA PRO A 64 -16.94 -4.10 2.75
C PRO A 64 -17.38 -2.77 3.40
N GLU A 65 -18.13 -2.78 4.50
CA GLU A 65 -18.69 -1.57 5.12
C GLU A 65 -17.60 -0.56 5.51
N VAL A 66 -16.55 -1.02 6.18
CA VAL A 66 -15.40 -0.18 6.56
C VAL A 66 -14.65 0.31 5.31
N HIS A 67 -14.54 -0.51 4.27
CA HIS A 67 -13.91 -0.11 3.00
C HIS A 67 -14.63 1.07 2.37
N HIS A 68 -15.97 1.05 2.34
CA HIS A 68 -16.79 2.14 1.82
C HIS A 68 -16.74 3.36 2.74
N MET A 69 -16.87 3.18 4.05
CA MET A 69 -16.82 4.26 5.05
C MET A 69 -15.51 5.07 4.96
N THR A 70 -14.38 4.40 4.79
CA THR A 70 -13.05 5.04 4.73
C THR A 70 -12.65 5.50 3.33
N SER A 71 -13.41 5.13 2.28
CA SER A 71 -13.09 5.47 0.89
C SER A 71 -12.98 6.97 0.61
N PRO A 72 -13.90 7.83 1.09
CA PRO A 72 -13.76 9.28 0.91
C PRO A 72 -12.50 9.86 1.57
N ILE A 73 -12.11 9.34 2.74
CA ILE A 73 -10.91 9.79 3.47
C ILE A 73 -9.66 9.46 2.66
N ARG A 74 -9.54 8.22 2.17
CA ARG A 74 -8.40 7.81 1.34
C ARG A 74 -8.30 8.60 0.04
N ARG A 75 -9.44 8.89 -0.61
CA ARG A 75 -9.45 9.72 -1.82
C ARG A 75 -8.98 11.15 -1.53
N ALA A 76 -9.43 11.75 -0.43
CA ALA A 76 -9.00 13.07 -0.02
C ALA A 76 -7.49 13.09 0.27
N ALA A 77 -6.98 12.09 0.99
CA ALA A 77 -5.56 11.96 1.30
C ALA A 77 -4.71 11.86 0.03
N VAL A 78 -5.09 11.02 -0.94
CA VAL A 78 -4.40 10.95 -2.24
C VAL A 78 -4.47 12.27 -3.00
N ALA A 79 -5.60 12.98 -2.95
CA ALA A 79 -5.76 14.28 -3.63
C ALA A 79 -4.89 15.40 -3.02
N THR A 80 -4.42 15.23 -1.79
CA THR A 80 -3.57 16.18 -1.07
C THR A 80 -2.15 15.64 -0.87
N ASP A 81 -1.76 14.59 -1.59
CA ASP A 81 -0.47 13.91 -1.46
C ASP A 81 -0.11 13.49 -0.02
N ASP A 82 -1.12 13.07 0.76
CA ASP A 82 -0.95 12.62 2.14
C ASP A 82 -0.79 11.09 2.23
N PRO A 83 0.43 10.57 2.47
CA PRO A 83 0.66 9.14 2.65
C PRO A 83 0.08 8.62 3.98
N HIS A 84 -0.18 9.49 4.96
CA HIS A 84 -0.69 9.08 6.26
C HIS A 84 -2.17 8.71 6.28
N GLY A 85 -2.97 9.25 5.35
CA GLY A 85 -4.37 8.86 5.12
C GLY A 85 -4.56 7.84 3.99
N THR A 86 -3.50 7.42 3.31
CA THR A 86 -3.55 6.53 2.15
C THR A 86 -3.38 5.06 2.55
N ASN A 87 -4.07 4.14 1.87
CA ASN A 87 -3.88 2.70 2.06
C ASN A 87 -2.63 2.20 1.30
N LEU A 88 -1.46 2.33 1.92
CA LEU A 88 -0.16 2.00 1.35
C LEU A 88 0.10 0.48 1.31
N TRP A 89 -0.64 -0.27 0.49
CA TRP A 89 -0.51 -1.73 0.41
C TRP A 89 0.84 -2.19 -0.14
N ALA A 90 1.56 -2.97 0.66
CA ALA A 90 2.89 -3.43 0.34
C ALA A 90 3.23 -4.71 1.11
N GLY A 91 3.96 -5.63 0.45
CA GLY A 91 4.54 -6.81 1.10
C GLY A 91 5.78 -6.45 1.94
N THR A 92 6.31 -7.41 2.69
CA THR A 92 7.46 -7.18 3.59
C THR A 92 8.75 -6.81 2.88
N ALA A 93 8.93 -7.24 1.63
CA ALA A 93 10.09 -6.94 0.79
C ALA A 93 9.92 -5.66 -0.06
N PHE A 94 9.08 -4.72 0.36
CA PHE A 94 8.76 -3.52 -0.43
C PHE A 94 9.98 -2.66 -0.77
N ALA A 95 10.98 -2.60 0.11
CA ALA A 95 12.23 -1.87 -0.12
C ALA A 95 13.07 -2.43 -1.29
N SER A 96 12.73 -3.61 -1.80
CA SER A 96 13.34 -4.18 -3.02
C SER A 96 12.58 -3.85 -4.31
N ALA A 97 11.45 -3.15 -4.23
CA ALA A 97 10.73 -2.69 -5.42
C ALA A 97 11.58 -1.68 -6.20
N ARG A 98 11.48 -1.72 -7.54
CA ARG A 98 12.28 -0.88 -8.45
C ARG A 98 11.38 -0.27 -9.51
N THR A 99 11.78 0.90 -10.02
CA THR A 99 11.15 1.53 -11.18
C THR A 99 11.64 0.90 -12.48
N GLY A 100 10.88 1.11 -13.57
CA GLY A 100 11.17 0.58 -14.91
C GLY A 100 9.98 -0.18 -15.48
N LYS A 101 10.11 -0.63 -16.74
CA LYS A 101 9.06 -1.40 -17.40
C LYS A 101 8.79 -2.70 -16.65
N ALA A 102 7.53 -3.09 -16.55
CA ALA A 102 7.13 -4.33 -15.90
C ALA A 102 7.86 -5.55 -16.48
N ALA A 103 8.08 -5.58 -17.80
CA ALA A 103 8.82 -6.64 -18.47
C ALA A 103 10.27 -6.77 -17.96
N ASP A 104 10.96 -5.64 -17.76
CA ASP A 104 12.34 -5.61 -17.28
C ASP A 104 12.42 -6.05 -15.81
N ILE A 105 11.44 -5.61 -14.98
CA ILE A 105 11.33 -6.05 -13.59
C ILE A 105 11.12 -7.57 -13.52
N VAL A 106 10.19 -8.13 -14.31
CA VAL A 106 9.94 -9.57 -14.36
C VAL A 106 11.16 -10.35 -14.83
N ALA A 107 11.86 -9.86 -15.87
CA ALA A 107 13.08 -10.48 -16.37
C ALA A 107 14.22 -10.50 -15.34
N SER A 108 14.21 -9.59 -14.36
CA SER A 108 15.20 -9.56 -13.28
C SER A 108 14.94 -10.56 -12.14
N LEU A 109 13.78 -11.24 -12.14
CA LEU A 109 13.36 -12.17 -11.08
C LEU A 109 13.58 -13.65 -11.43
N VAL A 110 14.00 -13.94 -12.66
CA VAL A 110 14.25 -15.30 -13.19
C VAL A 110 15.71 -15.72 -13.07
#